data_AF-A0AAD8Y2V9-F1
#
_entry.id   AF-A0AAD8Y2V9-F1
#
_cell.length_a   1.000
_cell.length_b   1.000
_cell.length_c   1.000
_cell.angle_alpha   90.00
_cell.angle_beta   90.00
_cell.angle_gamma   90.00
#
_symmetry.space_group_name_H-M   'P 1'
#
loop_
_entity.id
_entity.type
_entity.pdbx_description
1 polymer ?
#
loop_
_entity_poly.entity_id
_entity_poly.type
_entity_poly.pdbx_seq_one_letter_code
_entity_poly.pdbx_strand_id
1 'polypeptide(L)'
;MKVSRKCVAMVLALPIALIALQIVGHTKTTLTELSTENNISRPLHQQNEEKYAPLISRFDQLTMNNTYDAYNLPKEDWKKRKKKQDNDETELHYHDYAIFIVMYHKTGYVLSRQLKKVVSMLEIEANRPNEPTLFNANLHTNYGTDKITGERFAFDTIGGWTRSSFAPRRHSFQTHCPRGYRHEPFLLKSGQIYMQESPDLFCDVKELEKAILARRAKIIHFVRNPYDMVLSNYLYHSQEPTPEKWVHKDDPCMTWYENKETLASNVLPSIGTDEINDKYFYNIFKMCRSLYQSKSSMWNSTFYEHLLELDPGDGLRLATVQMVAASGYANRHKAGGDVARMANNIVKLKELQSYMPSEVEVLTLSTEEFIKTTANSTMKFLDFVFGANNTIISRKKRWEAAQLRKKQFEKVSGKRRDSGKGKGSNMSPRENAREEKRKQSLKKKASHFTQSITQEEKETKESLKKLLHSDKDLAPILKLTETLVNEALSASAKVV
;
A
#
# COMPACT_ATOMS: atom_id res chain seq x y z
N MET A 1 -27.16 -49.94 35.06
CA MET A 1 -26.84 -49.26 36.33
C MET A 1 -27.47 -47.87 36.32
N LYS A 2 -28.36 -47.55 37.27
CA LYS A 2 -28.99 -46.22 37.37
C LYS A 2 -28.06 -45.31 38.20
N VAL A 3 -27.32 -44.42 37.53
CA VAL A 3 -26.48 -43.43 38.21
C VAL A 3 -27.39 -42.33 38.75
N SER A 4 -27.37 -42.12 40.06
CA SER A 4 -28.13 -41.09 40.76
C SER A 4 -27.71 -39.70 40.30
N ARG A 5 -28.68 -38.80 40.06
CA ARG A 5 -28.45 -37.38 39.72
C ARG A 5 -27.54 -36.66 40.74
N LYS A 6 -27.45 -37.15 41.98
CA LYS A 6 -26.54 -36.61 43.00
C LYS A 6 -25.05 -36.91 42.71
N CYS A 7 -24.73 -38.04 42.07
CA CYS A 7 -23.35 -38.34 41.66
C CYS A 7 -22.86 -37.45 40.52
N VAL A 8 -23.74 -37.11 39.56
CA VAL A 8 -23.39 -36.24 38.43
C VAL A 8 -23.08 -34.81 38.90
N ALA A 9 -23.81 -34.32 39.91
CA ALA A 9 -23.56 -33.00 40.48
C ALA A 9 -22.21 -32.91 41.23
N MET A 10 -21.78 -33.97 41.93
CA MET A 10 -20.46 -34.00 42.59
C MET A 10 -19.30 -34.08 41.60
N VAL A 11 -19.45 -34.82 40.51
CA VAL A 11 -18.39 -34.96 39.48
C VAL A 11 -18.18 -33.65 38.71
N LEU A 12 -19.20 -32.82 38.56
CA LEU A 12 -19.10 -31.52 37.88
C LEU A 12 -18.62 -30.38 38.80
N ALA A 13 -18.80 -30.49 40.12
CA ALA A 13 -18.39 -29.45 41.07
C ALA A 13 -16.88 -29.43 41.36
N LEU A 14 -16.21 -30.59 41.33
CA LEU A 14 -14.77 -30.69 41.60
C LEU A 14 -13.87 -29.87 40.64
N PRO A 15 -14.05 -29.93 39.30
CA PRO A 15 -13.18 -29.19 38.39
C PRO A 15 -13.37 -27.67 38.49
N ILE A 16 -14.56 -27.19 38.85
CA ILE A 16 -14.83 -25.74 38.99
C ILE A 16 -14.12 -25.17 40.23
N ALA A 17 -14.08 -25.92 41.34
CA ALA A 17 -13.37 -25.50 42.55
C ALA A 17 -11.84 -25.46 42.35
N LEU A 18 -11.29 -26.38 41.56
CA LEU A 18 -9.86 -26.41 41.23
C LEU A 18 -9.43 -25.24 40.33
N ILE A 19 -10.28 -24.83 39.38
CA ILE A 19 -10.02 -23.65 38.53
C ILE A 19 -10.06 -22.36 39.37
N ALA A 20 -10.99 -22.24 40.32
CA ALA A 20 -11.07 -21.08 41.21
C ALA A 20 -9.82 -20.94 42.11
N LEU A 21 -9.28 -22.06 42.60
CA LEU A 21 -8.04 -22.06 43.41
C LEU A 21 -6.79 -21.68 42.59
N GLN A 22 -6.72 -22.06 41.30
CA GLN A 22 -5.60 -21.65 40.43
C GLN A 22 -5.61 -20.15 40.12
N ILE A 23 -6.78 -19.52 40.00
CA ILE A 23 -6.91 -18.07 39.75
C ILE A 23 -6.51 -17.25 40.99
N VAL A 24 -6.85 -17.72 42.20
CA VAL A 24 -6.45 -17.06 43.46
C VAL A 24 -4.95 -17.26 43.75
N GLY A 25 -4.36 -18.38 43.33
CA GLY A 25 -2.92 -18.61 43.45
C GLY A 25 -2.07 -17.69 42.56
N HIS A 26 -2.56 -17.36 41.35
CA HIS A 26 -1.79 -16.55 40.40
C HIS A 26 -1.81 -15.04 40.67
N THR A 27 -2.75 -14.55 41.49
CA THR A 27 -2.87 -13.12 41.81
C THR A 27 -2.03 -12.68 43.01
N LYS A 28 -1.40 -13.61 43.74
CA LYS A 28 -0.53 -13.30 44.89
C LYS A 28 0.96 -13.17 44.57
N THR A 29 1.41 -13.49 43.36
CA THR A 29 2.85 -13.59 43.03
C THR A 29 3.40 -12.40 42.23
N THR A 30 2.61 -11.34 42.00
CA THR A 30 3.02 -10.22 41.13
C THR A 30 3.00 -8.85 41.81
N LEU A 31 3.15 -8.80 43.13
CA LEU A 31 3.09 -7.55 43.91
C LEU A 31 4.21 -7.49 44.97
N THR A 32 5.45 -7.67 44.53
CA THR A 32 6.65 -7.26 45.28
C THR A 32 7.82 -7.26 44.31
N GLU A 33 8.16 -6.08 43.78
CA GLU A 33 9.51 -5.64 43.39
C GLU A 33 9.37 -4.46 42.42
N LEU A 34 9.53 -3.23 42.94
CA LEU A 34 10.21 -2.10 42.29
C LEU A 34 9.98 -0.83 43.13
N SER A 35 10.81 -0.68 44.16
CA SER A 35 11.14 0.62 44.72
C SER A 35 12.63 0.65 45.03
N THR A 36 13.32 1.61 44.41
CA THR A 36 14.37 2.50 44.92
C THR A 36 15.63 2.60 44.05
N GLU A 37 16.09 3.86 43.97
CA GLU A 37 17.38 4.43 43.55
C GLU A 37 17.37 5.14 42.19
N ASN A 38 17.23 6.47 42.15
CA ASN A 38 18.10 7.59 42.57
C ASN A 38 19.11 8.04 41.50
N ASN A 39 18.87 9.27 41.03
CA ASN A 39 19.82 10.37 40.80
C ASN A 39 21.16 10.09 40.11
N ILE A 40 21.27 10.51 38.84
CA ILE A 40 22.51 11.04 38.27
C ILE A 40 22.21 12.32 37.48
N SER A 41 23.06 13.31 37.71
CA SER A 41 22.97 14.73 37.34
C SER A 41 23.65 15.06 35.99
N ARG A 42 23.05 16.00 35.22
CA ARG A 42 23.68 17.03 34.32
C ARG A 42 24.45 16.57 33.05
N PRO A 43 24.80 17.46 32.08
CA PRO A 43 24.29 18.79 31.68
C PRO A 43 24.11 18.99 30.13
N LEU A 44 23.68 20.20 29.76
CA LEU A 44 23.92 20.98 28.53
C LEU A 44 24.57 20.29 27.31
N HIS A 45 23.92 20.42 26.14
CA HIS A 45 24.61 20.93 24.95
C HIS A 45 23.64 21.59 23.96
N GLN A 46 23.58 22.92 24.07
CA GLN A 46 23.21 23.85 23.01
C GLN A 46 24.55 24.38 22.50
N GLN A 47 24.85 24.16 21.21
CA GLN A 47 25.92 24.73 20.36
C GLN A 47 26.42 23.65 19.40
N ASN A 48 25.98 23.71 18.14
CA ASN A 48 26.74 23.40 16.93
C ASN A 48 25.81 23.54 15.70
N GLU A 49 25.43 24.77 15.36
CA GLU A 49 24.77 25.09 14.07
C GLU A 49 25.60 25.97 13.13
N GLU A 50 26.86 26.28 13.46
CA GLU A 50 27.72 27.11 12.60
C GLU A 50 29.02 26.39 12.23
N LYS A 51 28.96 25.40 11.32
CA LYS A 51 30.21 24.87 10.71
C LYS A 51 30.13 24.21 9.34
N TYR A 52 29.09 24.43 8.54
CA TYR A 52 29.02 23.88 7.17
C TYR A 52 28.52 24.87 6.12
N ALA A 53 29.02 26.11 6.17
CA ALA A 53 28.62 27.19 5.26
C ALA A 53 29.58 27.53 4.09
N PRO A 54 30.72 26.83 3.83
CA PRO A 54 31.41 27.03 2.56
C PRO A 54 31.88 25.72 1.90
N LEU A 55 30.94 24.92 1.37
CA LEU A 55 31.27 23.78 0.51
C LEU A 55 30.36 23.63 -0.72
N ILE A 56 29.45 24.59 -0.94
CA ILE A 56 28.47 24.54 -2.04
C ILE A 56 28.92 25.33 -3.28
N SER A 57 29.94 26.19 -3.21
CA SER A 57 30.31 27.05 -4.36
C SER A 57 31.40 26.49 -5.29
N ARG A 58 31.79 25.20 -5.17
CA ARG A 58 32.86 24.60 -5.99
C ARG A 58 32.42 23.45 -6.89
N PHE A 59 31.14 23.07 -6.86
CA PHE A 59 30.60 21.96 -7.64
C PHE A 59 29.96 22.38 -8.99
N ASP A 60 29.67 23.68 -9.18
CA ASP A 60 28.96 24.18 -10.38
C ASP A 60 29.88 24.56 -11.56
N GLN A 61 31.20 24.45 -11.42
CA GLN A 61 32.15 24.81 -12.49
C GLN A 61 32.71 23.63 -13.30
N LEU A 62 32.35 22.37 -12.97
CA LEU A 62 32.90 21.18 -13.65
C LEU A 62 31.94 20.47 -14.63
N THR A 63 30.73 20.97 -14.84
CA THR A 63 29.71 20.30 -15.67
C THR A 63 29.40 20.97 -17.01
N MET A 64 30.19 21.96 -17.45
CA MET A 64 29.87 22.76 -18.64
C MET A 64 30.79 22.59 -19.85
N ASN A 65 31.77 21.68 -19.87
CA ASN A 65 32.56 21.40 -21.07
C ASN A 65 32.84 19.90 -21.22
N ASN A 66 31.96 19.18 -21.91
CA ASN A 66 32.37 18.03 -22.71
C ASN A 66 31.37 17.83 -23.85
N THR A 67 31.79 18.28 -25.03
CA THR A 67 31.16 18.03 -26.31
C THR A 67 31.20 16.54 -26.63
N TYR A 68 30.05 16.04 -27.09
CA TYR A 68 29.82 14.67 -27.55
C TYR A 68 30.70 14.34 -28.75
N ASP A 69 31.75 13.54 -28.55
CA ASP A 69 32.33 12.72 -29.60
C ASP A 69 31.74 11.30 -29.54
N ALA A 70 31.42 10.79 -30.73
CA ALA A 70 30.65 9.57 -30.95
C ALA A 70 31.35 8.33 -30.39
N TYR A 71 30.82 7.78 -29.30
CA TYR A 71 31.27 6.51 -28.74
C TYR A 71 30.64 5.34 -29.50
N ASN A 72 31.41 4.74 -30.41
CA ASN A 72 31.06 3.47 -31.06
C ASN A 72 31.37 2.30 -30.12
N LEU A 73 30.33 1.61 -29.61
CA LEU A 73 30.52 0.37 -28.85
C LEU A 73 31.07 -0.73 -29.79
N PRO A 74 32.14 -1.45 -29.39
CA PRO A 74 32.62 -2.61 -30.13
C PRO A 74 31.55 -3.71 -30.17
N LYS A 75 31.30 -4.26 -31.35
CA LYS A 75 30.50 -5.47 -31.59
C LYS A 75 31.25 -6.72 -31.10
N GLU A 76 31.67 -6.76 -29.84
CA GLU A 76 32.20 -8.00 -29.28
C GLU A 76 31.07 -9.02 -29.07
N ASP A 77 31.32 -10.22 -29.55
CA ASP A 77 30.46 -11.39 -29.49
C ASP A 77 30.11 -11.72 -28.03
N TRP A 78 28.83 -11.57 -27.68
CA TRP A 78 28.27 -11.75 -26.34
C TRP A 78 28.64 -13.11 -25.72
N LYS A 79 28.91 -14.13 -26.54
CA LYS A 79 29.39 -15.45 -26.11
C LYS A 79 30.76 -15.40 -25.41
N LYS A 80 31.62 -14.44 -25.76
CA LYS A 80 32.91 -14.23 -25.09
C LYS A 80 32.76 -13.58 -23.72
N ARG A 81 31.69 -12.81 -23.47
CA ARG A 81 31.39 -12.27 -22.14
C ARG A 81 31.04 -13.40 -21.17
N LYS A 82 30.22 -14.36 -21.59
CA LYS A 82 29.83 -15.53 -20.78
C LYS A 82 31.03 -16.35 -20.26
N LYS A 83 32.02 -16.62 -21.13
CA LYS A 83 33.21 -17.41 -20.76
C LYS A 83 34.20 -16.68 -19.84
N LYS A 84 34.15 -15.34 -19.80
CA LYS A 84 34.92 -14.53 -18.84
C LYS A 84 34.17 -14.35 -17.52
N GLN A 85 32.85 -14.47 -17.54
CA GLN A 85 31.93 -14.29 -16.43
C GLN A 85 31.85 -15.51 -15.50
N ASP A 86 32.12 -16.72 -16.01
CA ASP A 86 32.14 -17.96 -15.20
C ASP A 86 33.44 -18.15 -14.39
N ASN A 87 34.49 -17.35 -14.62
CA ASN A 87 35.80 -17.50 -13.97
C ASN A 87 36.13 -16.41 -12.93
N ASP A 88 35.31 -15.37 -12.81
CA ASP A 88 35.45 -14.31 -11.80
C ASP A 88 34.25 -14.40 -10.83
N GLU A 89 34.42 -15.11 -9.71
CA GLU A 89 33.47 -15.15 -8.58
C GLU A 89 33.30 -13.79 -7.87
N THR A 90 33.97 -12.72 -8.33
CA THR A 90 33.66 -11.33 -7.93
C THR A 90 32.41 -10.81 -8.68
N GLU A 91 31.33 -11.56 -8.50
CA GLU A 91 30.01 -11.44 -9.08
C GLU A 91 29.52 -10.00 -9.24
N LEU A 92 29.27 -9.60 -10.50
CA LEU A 92 28.31 -8.56 -10.84
C LEU A 92 26.90 -9.06 -10.48
N HIS A 93 26.60 -9.14 -9.18
CA HIS A 93 25.25 -9.28 -8.66
C HIS A 93 24.47 -8.01 -8.99
N TYR A 94 23.89 -7.99 -10.19
CA TYR A 94 23.38 -6.76 -10.76
C TYR A 94 22.25 -6.11 -9.94
N HIS A 95 21.58 -6.86 -9.05
CA HIS A 95 20.82 -6.28 -7.93
C HIS A 95 20.87 -7.22 -6.71
N ASP A 96 21.74 -6.90 -5.75
CA ASP A 96 21.86 -7.59 -4.46
C ASP A 96 20.67 -7.30 -3.52
N TYR A 97 19.70 -6.49 -3.94
CA TYR A 97 18.53 -6.09 -3.15
C TYR A 97 17.20 -6.62 -3.71
N ALA A 98 16.21 -6.74 -2.83
CA ALA A 98 14.80 -6.90 -3.21
C ALA A 98 14.12 -5.54 -3.41
N ILE A 99 13.09 -5.49 -4.25
CA ILE A 99 12.18 -4.33 -4.33
C ILE A 99 10.82 -4.73 -3.76
N PHE A 100 10.32 -3.97 -2.80
CA PHE A 100 9.00 -4.21 -2.20
C PHE A 100 8.09 -2.99 -2.36
N ILE A 101 7.04 -3.13 -3.16
CA ILE A 101 6.08 -2.06 -3.43
C ILE A 101 4.82 -2.27 -2.58
N VAL A 102 4.54 -1.34 -1.68
CA VAL A 102 3.38 -1.36 -0.76
C VAL A 102 2.35 -0.31 -1.20
N MET A 103 1.06 -0.68 -1.20
CA MET A 103 -0.03 0.23 -1.59
C MET A 103 -1.35 -0.13 -0.89
N TYR A 104 -2.26 0.83 -0.70
CA TYR A 104 -3.53 0.62 0.05
C TYR A 104 -4.80 0.83 -0.77
N HIS A 105 -4.67 1.23 -2.03
CA HIS A 105 -5.80 1.62 -2.86
C HIS A 105 -5.65 1.10 -4.28
N LYS A 106 -6.78 0.89 -4.97
CA LYS A 106 -6.83 0.41 -6.37
C LYS A 106 -5.97 1.24 -7.32
N THR A 107 -5.91 2.55 -7.11
CA THR A 107 -5.04 3.45 -7.88
C THR A 107 -3.56 3.08 -7.70
N GLY A 108 -3.11 2.87 -6.46
CA GLY A 108 -1.74 2.43 -6.16
C GLY A 108 -1.43 1.07 -6.78
N TYR A 109 -2.39 0.15 -6.77
CA TYR A 109 -2.27 -1.14 -7.46
C TYR A 109 -2.05 -0.97 -8.98
N VAL A 110 -2.85 -0.15 -9.65
CA VAL A 110 -2.71 0.11 -11.09
C VAL A 110 -1.36 0.77 -11.40
N LEU A 111 -0.95 1.77 -10.61
CA LEU A 111 0.32 2.47 -10.78
C LEU A 111 1.52 1.52 -10.58
N SER A 112 1.50 0.71 -9.53
CA SER A 112 2.59 -0.22 -9.22
C SER A 112 2.82 -1.24 -10.33
N ARG A 113 1.73 -1.76 -10.95
CA ARG A 113 1.84 -2.66 -12.12
C ARG A 113 2.47 -1.97 -13.32
N GLN A 114 2.10 -0.72 -13.54
CA GLN A 114 2.61 0.10 -14.63
C GLN A 114 4.09 0.40 -14.45
N LEU A 115 4.50 0.76 -13.24
CA LEU A 115 5.88 1.05 -12.87
C LEU A 115 6.76 -0.20 -12.96
N LYS A 116 6.27 -1.35 -12.45
CA LYS A 116 6.93 -2.65 -12.63
C LYS A 116 7.23 -2.94 -14.10
N LYS A 117 6.27 -2.69 -15.00
CA LYS A 117 6.50 -2.84 -16.45
C LYS A 117 7.60 -1.92 -16.97
N VAL A 118 7.66 -0.67 -16.49
CA VAL A 118 8.72 0.27 -16.88
C VAL A 118 10.10 -0.21 -16.42
N VAL A 119 10.21 -0.71 -15.19
CA VAL A 119 11.47 -1.29 -14.67
C VAL A 119 11.93 -2.45 -15.55
N SER A 120 11.05 -3.41 -15.82
CA SER A 120 11.39 -4.57 -16.66
C SER A 120 11.79 -4.16 -18.09
N MET A 121 11.09 -3.20 -18.71
CA MET A 121 11.43 -2.74 -20.06
C MET A 121 12.80 -2.06 -20.10
N LEU A 122 13.11 -1.21 -19.13
CA LEU A 122 14.41 -0.53 -19.05
C LEU A 122 15.57 -1.51 -18.84
N GLU A 123 15.37 -2.51 -17.98
CA GLU A 123 16.36 -3.58 -17.76
C GLU A 123 16.66 -4.36 -19.05
N ILE A 124 15.61 -4.72 -19.80
CA ILE A 124 15.77 -5.45 -21.07
C ILE A 124 16.46 -4.58 -22.11
N GLU A 125 16.02 -3.34 -22.30
CA GLU A 125 16.59 -2.43 -23.28
C GLU A 125 18.06 -2.12 -23.00
N ALA A 126 18.44 -2.00 -21.73
CA ALA A 126 19.80 -1.68 -21.34
C ALA A 126 20.74 -2.88 -21.50
N ASN A 127 20.28 -4.09 -21.16
CA ASN A 127 21.12 -5.30 -21.22
C ASN A 127 21.06 -6.02 -22.58
N ARG A 128 20.00 -5.81 -23.37
CA ARG A 128 19.77 -6.46 -24.67
C ARG A 128 19.28 -5.47 -25.73
N PRO A 129 20.11 -4.48 -26.12
CA PRO A 129 19.72 -3.44 -27.08
C PRO A 129 19.32 -3.98 -28.46
N ASN A 130 19.76 -5.19 -28.82
CA ASN A 130 19.46 -5.83 -30.11
C ASN A 130 18.16 -6.65 -30.10
N GLU A 131 17.52 -6.83 -28.94
CA GLU A 131 16.31 -7.65 -28.78
C GLU A 131 15.13 -6.92 -28.08
N PRO A 132 14.84 -5.65 -28.41
CA PRO A 132 13.85 -4.85 -27.66
C PRO A 132 12.41 -5.40 -27.77
N THR A 133 12.13 -6.24 -28.77
CA THR A 133 10.78 -6.80 -29.05
C THR A 133 10.56 -8.19 -28.46
N LEU A 134 11.58 -8.83 -27.89
CA LEU A 134 11.54 -10.23 -27.46
C LEU A 134 11.07 -10.44 -26.01
N PHE A 135 10.52 -9.43 -25.33
CA PHE A 135 9.75 -9.68 -24.10
C PHE A 135 8.40 -10.35 -24.43
N ASN A 136 8.49 -11.55 -24.99
CA ASN A 136 7.40 -12.47 -25.06
C ASN A 136 7.30 -13.11 -23.68
N ALA A 137 6.33 -12.67 -22.89
CA ALA A 137 6.08 -13.21 -21.55
C ALA A 137 5.99 -14.74 -21.51
N ASN A 138 5.72 -15.40 -22.65
CA ASN A 138 5.68 -16.86 -22.77
C ASN A 138 7.06 -17.53 -22.82
N LEU A 139 8.12 -16.79 -23.16
CA LEU A 139 9.51 -17.29 -23.29
C LEU A 139 10.31 -17.21 -21.99
N HIS A 140 9.76 -16.63 -20.93
CA HIS A 140 10.42 -16.57 -19.63
C HIS A 140 9.89 -17.66 -18.70
N THR A 141 10.75 -18.18 -17.82
CA THR A 141 10.30 -18.99 -16.69
C THR A 141 9.56 -18.11 -15.68
N ASN A 142 8.83 -18.71 -14.74
CA ASN A 142 8.27 -17.98 -13.59
C ASN A 142 9.35 -17.39 -12.67
N TYR A 143 10.63 -17.63 -12.96
CA TYR A 143 11.80 -17.18 -12.22
C TYR A 143 12.65 -16.16 -13.01
N GLY A 144 12.07 -15.56 -14.05
CA GLY A 144 12.72 -14.48 -14.79
C GLY A 144 13.99 -14.95 -15.49
N THR A 145 14.08 -16.26 -15.77
CA THR A 145 15.15 -16.82 -16.57
C THR A 145 14.68 -16.87 -18.01
N ASP A 146 15.50 -16.34 -18.91
CA ASP A 146 15.32 -16.53 -20.34
C ASP A 146 15.48 -18.01 -20.68
N LYS A 147 14.46 -18.63 -21.28
CA LYS A 147 14.51 -20.07 -21.61
C LYS A 147 15.54 -20.40 -22.69
N ILE A 148 15.91 -19.43 -23.53
CA ILE A 148 16.84 -19.61 -24.65
C ILE A 148 18.27 -19.39 -24.16
N THR A 149 18.53 -18.30 -23.45
CA THR A 149 19.90 -17.92 -23.06
C THR A 149 20.31 -18.50 -21.70
N GLY A 150 19.35 -18.87 -20.86
CA GLY A 150 19.57 -19.29 -19.48
C GLY A 150 19.89 -18.13 -18.52
N GLU A 151 19.93 -16.90 -19.01
CA GLU A 151 20.25 -15.73 -18.19
C GLU A 151 19.05 -15.31 -17.33
N ARG A 152 19.35 -14.92 -16.09
CA ARG A 152 18.35 -14.36 -15.18
C ARG A 152 18.27 -12.86 -15.37
N PHE A 153 17.07 -12.35 -15.65
CA PHE A 153 16.82 -10.92 -15.66
C PHE A 153 16.79 -10.38 -14.22
N ALA A 154 17.32 -9.17 -14.07
CA ALA A 154 17.06 -8.34 -12.91
C ALA A 154 15.56 -8.22 -12.66
N PHE A 155 15.17 -8.29 -11.39
CA PHE A 155 13.79 -8.11 -10.94
C PHE A 155 12.80 -9.14 -11.50
N ASP A 156 13.17 -10.41 -11.33
CA ASP A 156 12.26 -11.51 -11.51
C ASP A 156 10.96 -11.30 -10.71
N THR A 157 9.85 -11.71 -11.30
CA THR A 157 8.51 -11.37 -10.84
C THR A 157 7.91 -12.51 -10.03
N ILE A 158 7.99 -12.44 -8.70
CA ILE A 158 7.17 -13.29 -7.82
C ILE A 158 5.78 -12.69 -7.65
N GLY A 159 4.76 -13.52 -7.92
CA GLY A 159 3.37 -13.10 -8.05
C GLY A 159 3.12 -12.67 -9.49
N GLY A 160 2.28 -13.44 -10.20
CA GLY A 160 1.91 -13.10 -11.57
C GLY A 160 1.37 -11.68 -11.68
N TRP A 161 1.32 -11.13 -12.89
CA TRP A 161 0.91 -9.75 -13.20
C TRP A 161 -0.39 -9.25 -12.54
N THR A 162 -1.20 -10.12 -11.94
CA THR A 162 -2.55 -9.88 -11.46
C THR A 162 -2.74 -9.98 -9.95
N ARG A 163 -1.69 -10.27 -9.15
CA ARG A 163 -1.86 -10.57 -7.71
C ARG A 163 -0.77 -9.93 -6.85
N SER A 164 -1.14 -9.62 -5.60
CA SER A 164 -0.18 -9.36 -4.53
C SER A 164 0.82 -10.51 -4.43
N SER A 165 2.03 -10.25 -3.96
CA SER A 165 3.06 -11.27 -3.75
C SER A 165 2.75 -12.14 -2.52
N PHE A 166 2.04 -11.58 -1.54
CA PHE A 166 1.56 -12.25 -0.34
C PHE A 166 0.05 -12.08 -0.21
N ALA A 167 -0.58 -12.86 0.69
CA ALA A 167 -2.02 -12.77 0.87
C ALA A 167 -2.39 -11.38 1.46
N PRO A 168 -3.17 -10.55 0.75
CA PRO A 168 -3.50 -9.20 1.20
C PRO A 168 -4.30 -9.24 2.50
N ARG A 169 -4.10 -8.27 3.38
CA ARG A 169 -4.87 -8.12 4.64
C ARG A 169 -4.94 -9.40 5.48
N ARG A 170 -3.83 -10.14 5.51
CA ARG A 170 -3.64 -11.37 6.29
C ARG A 170 -2.25 -11.40 6.90
N HIS A 171 -2.18 -11.87 8.13
CA HIS A 171 -0.93 -12.10 8.85
C HIS A 171 -0.87 -13.52 9.42
N SER A 172 0.33 -13.91 9.84
CA SER A 172 0.61 -15.10 10.63
C SER A 172 0.19 -14.87 12.07
N PHE A 173 -0.47 -15.85 12.71
CA PHE A 173 -0.81 -15.74 14.14
C PHE A 173 0.41 -15.88 15.05
N GLN A 174 1.48 -16.52 14.58
CA GLN A 174 2.70 -16.68 15.37
C GLN A 174 3.57 -15.43 15.32
N THR A 175 3.78 -14.89 14.12
CA THR A 175 4.75 -13.82 13.92
C THR A 175 4.10 -12.46 13.77
N HIS A 176 2.79 -12.38 13.49
CA HIS A 176 2.07 -11.15 13.10
C HIS A 176 2.58 -10.50 11.79
N CYS A 177 3.52 -11.12 11.09
CA CYS A 177 3.97 -10.65 9.78
C CYS A 177 2.97 -11.05 8.69
N PRO A 178 3.00 -10.42 7.50
CA PRO A 178 2.16 -10.82 6.37
C PRO A 178 2.27 -12.31 6.10
N ARG A 179 1.17 -12.93 5.66
CA ARG A 179 1.15 -14.36 5.36
C ARG A 179 1.36 -14.59 3.87
N GLY A 180 2.34 -15.42 3.50
CA GLY A 180 2.47 -15.88 2.14
C GLY A 180 1.28 -16.72 1.68
N TYR A 181 1.11 -16.86 0.37
CA TYR A 181 0.12 -17.78 -0.15
C TYR A 181 0.46 -19.21 0.28
N ARG A 182 -0.55 -20.02 0.57
CA ARG A 182 -0.39 -21.42 1.00
C ARG A 182 0.47 -21.58 2.26
N HIS A 183 0.41 -20.62 3.19
CA HIS A 183 1.17 -20.64 4.45
C HIS A 183 2.69 -20.51 4.27
N GLU A 184 3.16 -20.11 3.09
CA GLU A 184 4.56 -19.77 2.90
C GLU A 184 4.95 -18.57 3.79
N PRO A 185 6.18 -18.53 4.29
CA PRO A 185 6.68 -17.38 5.04
C PRO A 185 6.75 -16.12 4.15
N PHE A 186 6.60 -14.96 4.77
CA PHE A 186 6.85 -13.68 4.12
C PHE A 186 8.36 -13.50 3.95
N LEU A 187 8.85 -13.69 2.72
CA LEU A 187 10.27 -13.63 2.39
C LEU A 187 10.51 -12.80 1.12
N LEU A 188 11.38 -11.81 1.22
CA LEU A 188 11.87 -10.98 0.13
C LEU A 188 13.29 -11.45 -0.27
N LYS A 189 13.45 -11.89 -1.52
CA LYS A 189 14.70 -12.38 -2.09
C LYS A 189 15.33 -11.34 -3.02
N SER A 190 16.65 -11.29 -3.07
CA SER A 190 17.39 -10.38 -3.94
C SER A 190 17.04 -10.60 -5.41
N GLY A 191 17.06 -9.50 -6.17
CA GLY A 191 16.78 -9.51 -7.60
C GLY A 191 15.31 -9.76 -7.94
N GLN A 192 14.37 -9.50 -7.02
CA GLN A 192 12.93 -9.67 -7.26
C GLN A 192 12.11 -8.42 -6.91
N ILE A 193 11.03 -8.17 -7.67
CA ILE A 193 10.02 -7.14 -7.37
C ILE A 193 8.76 -7.78 -6.81
N TYR A 194 8.46 -7.40 -5.57
CA TYR A 194 7.27 -7.76 -4.82
C TYR A 194 6.28 -6.60 -4.84
N MET A 195 4.99 -6.92 -4.97
CA MET A 195 3.90 -5.96 -4.94
C MET A 195 2.90 -6.40 -3.89
N GLN A 196 2.56 -5.57 -2.92
CA GLN A 196 1.66 -5.94 -1.85
C GLN A 196 0.58 -4.90 -1.57
N GLU A 197 -0.67 -5.30 -1.78
CA GLU A 197 -1.84 -4.53 -1.39
C GLU A 197 -2.10 -4.71 0.11
N SER A 198 -2.19 -3.57 0.82
CA SER A 198 -2.54 -3.44 2.23
C SER A 198 -1.96 -4.55 3.11
N PRO A 199 -0.63 -4.68 3.23
CA PRO A 199 -0.03 -5.68 4.08
C PRO A 199 -0.37 -5.42 5.55
N ASP A 200 -0.58 -6.51 6.29
CA ASP A 200 -0.65 -6.54 7.75
C ASP A 200 0.78 -6.62 8.30
N LEU A 201 1.53 -5.51 8.32
CA LEU A 201 2.85 -5.45 8.97
C LEU A 201 2.64 -5.26 10.48
N PHE A 202 2.14 -6.26 11.19
CA PHE A 202 1.89 -6.16 12.64
C PHE A 202 3.03 -6.72 13.48
N CYS A 203 3.97 -7.42 12.85
CA CYS A 203 5.12 -8.00 13.52
C CYS A 203 6.09 -6.97 14.09
N ASP A 204 6.92 -7.45 15.02
CA ASP A 204 8.06 -6.69 15.51
C ASP A 204 9.14 -6.54 14.42
N VAL A 205 10.06 -5.60 14.65
CA VAL A 205 11.09 -5.27 13.67
C VAL A 205 12.08 -6.41 13.42
N LYS A 206 12.29 -7.31 14.38
CA LYS A 206 13.21 -8.47 14.24
C LYS A 206 12.58 -9.55 13.36
N GLU A 207 11.29 -9.80 13.50
CA GLU A 207 10.56 -10.68 12.59
C GLU A 207 10.48 -10.09 11.17
N LEU A 208 10.35 -8.76 11.06
CA LEU A 208 10.36 -8.09 9.77
C LEU A 208 11.76 -8.11 9.10
N GLU A 209 12.85 -7.98 9.86
CA GLU A 209 14.22 -8.19 9.39
C GLU A 209 14.39 -9.60 8.80
N LYS A 210 13.95 -10.65 9.53
CA LYS A 210 14.05 -12.04 9.08
C LYS A 210 13.34 -12.29 7.74
N ALA A 211 12.32 -11.49 7.43
CA ALA A 211 11.63 -11.55 6.16
C ALA A 211 12.47 -10.99 4.99
N ILE A 212 13.50 -10.20 5.24
CA ILE A 212 14.37 -9.60 4.22
C ILE A 212 15.61 -10.48 4.03
N LEU A 213 15.42 -11.67 3.44
CA LEU A 213 16.51 -12.58 3.12
C LEU A 213 17.53 -11.99 2.13
N ALA A 214 17.13 -10.94 1.42
CA ALA A 214 17.94 -10.29 0.42
C ALA A 214 19.20 -9.58 0.97
N ARG A 215 19.41 -9.51 2.30
CA ARG A 215 20.37 -8.62 2.98
C ARG A 215 20.15 -7.13 2.71
N ARG A 216 19.49 -6.75 1.61
CA ARG A 216 19.14 -5.38 1.25
C ARG A 216 17.75 -5.32 0.63
N ALA A 217 16.99 -4.27 0.94
CA ALA A 217 15.68 -4.03 0.35
C ALA A 217 15.44 -2.55 0.05
N LYS A 218 14.85 -2.30 -1.11
CA LYS A 218 14.29 -1.01 -1.50
C LYS A 218 12.78 -1.07 -1.44
N ILE A 219 12.19 -0.34 -0.52
CA ILE A 219 10.76 -0.34 -0.25
C ILE A 219 10.15 0.91 -0.88
N ILE A 220 9.23 0.73 -1.82
CA ILE A 220 8.43 1.83 -2.40
C ILE A 220 7.05 1.81 -1.73
N HIS A 221 6.71 2.88 -1.04
CA HIS A 221 5.50 2.99 -0.26
C HIS A 221 4.55 4.03 -0.86
N PHE A 222 3.48 3.55 -1.51
CA PHE A 222 2.43 4.43 -2.03
C PHE A 222 1.42 4.78 -0.94
N VAL A 223 1.39 6.06 -0.58
CA VAL A 223 0.46 6.63 0.40
C VAL A 223 -0.55 7.55 -0.27
N ARG A 224 -1.61 7.87 0.46
CA ARG A 224 -2.65 8.84 0.08
C ARG A 224 -2.99 9.72 1.27
N ASN A 225 -3.49 10.92 1.01
CA ASN A 225 -4.14 11.69 2.04
C ASN A 225 -5.36 10.89 2.57
N PRO A 226 -5.50 10.64 3.88
CA PRO A 226 -6.52 9.74 4.40
C PRO A 226 -7.94 10.30 4.19
N TYR A 227 -8.14 11.62 4.27
CA TYR A 227 -9.43 12.25 3.98
C TYR A 227 -9.85 12.05 2.53
N ASP A 228 -8.93 12.31 1.58
CA ASP A 228 -9.21 12.09 0.16
C ASP A 228 -9.39 10.61 -0.18
N MET A 229 -8.73 9.72 0.57
CA MET A 229 -8.86 8.27 0.43
C MET A 229 -10.25 7.79 0.83
N VAL A 230 -10.75 8.16 2.02
CA VAL A 230 -12.07 7.72 2.51
C VAL A 230 -13.21 8.37 1.74
N LEU A 231 -13.06 9.64 1.36
CA LEU A 231 -14.02 10.33 0.51
C LEU A 231 -14.09 9.70 -0.88
N SER A 232 -12.93 9.38 -1.48
CA SER A 232 -12.89 8.65 -2.75
C SER A 232 -13.52 7.27 -2.64
N ASN A 233 -13.38 6.58 -1.50
CA ASN A 233 -13.99 5.27 -1.27
C ASN A 233 -15.52 5.36 -1.22
N TYR A 234 -16.05 6.28 -0.40
CA TYR A 234 -17.49 6.54 -0.33
C TYR A 234 -18.06 6.88 -1.71
N LEU A 235 -17.53 7.90 -2.36
CA LEU A 235 -18.01 8.40 -3.65
C LEU A 235 -17.84 7.41 -4.80
N TYR A 236 -16.91 6.46 -4.70
CA TYR A 236 -16.74 5.41 -5.70
C TYR A 236 -17.75 4.29 -5.51
N HIS A 237 -18.04 3.92 -4.27
CA HIS A 237 -18.89 2.78 -3.96
C HIS A 237 -20.38 3.11 -3.82
N SER A 238 -20.74 4.38 -3.64
CA SER A 238 -22.12 4.88 -3.69
C SER A 238 -22.64 5.17 -5.11
N GLN A 239 -21.85 4.89 -6.15
CA GLN A 239 -22.30 5.04 -7.55
C GLN A 239 -23.30 3.94 -7.91
N GLU A 240 -24.30 4.26 -8.74
CA GLU A 240 -25.23 3.27 -9.29
C GLU A 240 -24.97 2.98 -10.78
N PRO A 241 -24.62 1.73 -11.16
CA PRO A 241 -24.27 0.61 -10.29
C PRO A 241 -22.88 0.77 -9.67
N THR A 242 -22.65 0.15 -8.50
CA THR A 242 -21.31 0.18 -7.88
C THR A 242 -20.30 -0.56 -8.77
N PRO A 243 -19.09 -0.02 -8.97
CA PRO A 243 -18.11 -0.65 -9.84
C PRO A 243 -17.57 -1.99 -9.33
N GLU A 244 -17.73 -2.30 -8.02
CA GLU A 244 -17.11 -3.47 -7.40
C GLU A 244 -18.12 -4.36 -6.66
N LYS A 245 -18.19 -5.63 -7.08
CA LYS A 245 -19.16 -6.61 -6.56
C LYS A 245 -19.02 -6.92 -5.07
N TRP A 246 -17.89 -6.57 -4.48
CA TRP A 246 -17.56 -6.95 -3.12
C TRP A 246 -18.33 -6.12 -2.10
N VAL A 247 -18.75 -4.90 -2.46
CA VAL A 247 -19.54 -3.98 -1.61
C VAL A 247 -20.92 -4.59 -1.26
N HIS A 248 -21.42 -5.51 -2.09
CA HIS A 248 -22.67 -6.22 -1.81
C HIS A 248 -22.53 -7.37 -0.80
N LYS A 249 -21.31 -7.70 -0.36
CA LYS A 249 -21.02 -8.85 0.51
C LYS A 249 -20.19 -8.48 1.74
N ASP A 250 -19.85 -7.20 1.88
CA ASP A 250 -19.02 -6.68 2.96
C ASP A 250 -19.86 -6.45 4.21
N ASP A 251 -19.34 -6.87 5.36
CA ASP A 251 -19.78 -6.37 6.67
C ASP A 251 -18.79 -5.28 7.11
N PRO A 252 -19.12 -3.98 6.94
CA PRO A 252 -18.22 -2.88 7.27
C PRO A 252 -17.89 -2.81 8.76
N CYS A 253 -18.64 -3.51 9.61
CA CYS A 253 -18.45 -3.58 11.05
C CYS A 253 -17.74 -4.86 11.51
N MET A 254 -17.22 -5.69 10.59
CA MET A 254 -16.47 -6.90 10.93
C MET A 254 -15.02 -6.58 11.30
N THR A 255 -14.79 -6.36 12.60
CA THR A 255 -13.48 -5.96 13.14
C THR A 255 -12.53 -7.11 13.48
N TRP A 256 -13.02 -8.36 13.48
CA TRP A 256 -12.30 -9.53 13.97
C TRP A 256 -11.60 -10.33 12.87
N TYR A 257 -10.40 -10.81 13.16
CA TYR A 257 -9.69 -11.83 12.39
C TYR A 257 -10.08 -13.25 12.83
N GLU A 258 -9.61 -14.26 12.09
CA GLU A 258 -9.85 -15.68 12.40
C GLU A 258 -9.35 -16.10 13.80
N ASN A 259 -8.28 -15.45 14.32
CA ASN A 259 -7.74 -15.67 15.66
C ASN A 259 -8.46 -14.89 16.76
N LYS A 260 -9.58 -14.22 16.46
CA LYS A 260 -10.34 -13.35 17.38
C LYS A 260 -9.60 -12.10 17.85
N GLU A 261 -8.49 -11.74 17.21
CA GLU A 261 -7.91 -10.41 17.37
C GLU A 261 -8.66 -9.42 16.49
N THR A 262 -8.51 -8.13 16.81
CA THR A 262 -9.08 -7.06 15.98
C THR A 262 -7.99 -6.37 15.18
N LEU A 263 -8.37 -5.57 14.18
CA LEU A 263 -7.43 -4.65 13.58
C LEU A 263 -6.86 -3.67 14.62
N ALA A 264 -7.70 -3.19 15.54
CA ALA A 264 -7.30 -2.27 16.60
C ALA A 264 -6.19 -2.86 17.48
N SER A 265 -6.37 -4.08 18.00
CA SER A 265 -5.38 -4.74 18.86
C SER A 265 -4.03 -4.95 18.17
N ASN A 266 -4.01 -5.02 16.83
CA ASN A 266 -2.81 -5.19 16.04
C ASN A 266 -2.11 -3.87 15.67
N VAL A 267 -2.85 -2.77 15.50
CA VAL A 267 -2.26 -1.47 15.09
C VAL A 267 -1.93 -0.55 16.28
N LEU A 268 -2.70 -0.64 17.37
CA LEU A 268 -2.54 0.20 18.56
C LEU A 268 -1.13 0.13 19.17
N PRO A 269 -0.40 -1.00 19.18
CA PRO A 269 0.99 -1.01 19.64
C PRO A 269 1.91 -0.03 18.89
N SER A 270 1.61 0.29 17.62
CA SER A 270 2.43 1.17 16.78
C SER A 270 1.89 2.60 16.70
N ILE A 271 0.57 2.78 16.69
CA ILE A 271 -0.08 4.07 16.44
C ILE A 271 -0.91 4.59 17.61
N GLY A 272 -0.96 3.84 18.71
CA GLY A 272 -1.75 4.19 19.89
C GLY A 272 -1.26 5.48 20.55
N THR A 273 -2.21 6.26 21.02
CA THR A 273 -1.98 7.49 21.79
C THR A 273 -2.98 7.53 22.95
N ASP A 274 -2.88 8.53 23.82
CA ASP A 274 -3.89 8.74 24.88
C ASP A 274 -5.29 8.95 24.28
N GLU A 275 -5.38 9.55 23.08
CA GLU A 275 -6.63 9.77 22.35
C GLU A 275 -7.05 8.54 21.53
N ILE A 276 -6.10 7.86 20.88
CA ILE A 276 -6.34 6.69 20.01
C ILE A 276 -5.95 5.43 20.77
N ASN A 277 -6.92 4.85 21.48
CA ASN A 277 -6.78 3.67 22.32
C ASN A 277 -7.91 2.66 22.07
N ASP A 278 -7.99 1.59 22.87
CA ASP A 278 -9.04 0.56 22.72
C ASP A 278 -10.46 1.14 22.83
N LYS A 279 -10.69 2.09 23.76
CA LYS A 279 -11.99 2.75 23.95
C LYS A 279 -12.38 3.56 22.72
N TYR A 280 -11.41 4.22 22.08
CA TYR A 280 -11.62 4.95 20.83
C TYR A 280 -12.08 4.02 19.70
N PHE A 281 -11.41 2.89 19.47
CA PHE A 281 -11.84 1.91 18.47
C PHE A 281 -13.18 1.24 18.82
N TYR A 282 -13.47 1.04 20.10
CA TYR A 282 -14.78 0.58 20.55
C TYR A 282 -15.90 1.56 20.18
N ASN A 283 -15.67 2.87 20.33
CA ASN A 283 -16.63 3.90 19.93
C ASN A 283 -16.86 3.89 18.41
N ILE A 284 -15.80 3.75 17.61
CA ILE A 284 -15.90 3.58 16.15
C ILE A 284 -16.75 2.35 15.79
N PHE A 285 -16.53 1.22 16.45
CA PHE A 285 -17.33 0.00 16.24
C PHE A 285 -18.80 0.21 16.62
N LYS A 286 -19.07 0.88 17.76
CA LYS A 286 -20.42 1.24 18.18
C LYS A 286 -21.12 2.14 17.17
N MET A 287 -20.42 3.16 16.65
CA MET A 287 -20.92 4.01 15.58
C MET A 287 -21.26 3.19 14.33
N CYS A 288 -20.37 2.27 13.91
CA CYS A 288 -20.65 1.38 12.78
C CYS A 288 -21.97 0.62 12.94
N ARG A 289 -22.16 -0.02 14.10
CA ARG A 289 -23.39 -0.78 14.40
C ARG A 289 -24.63 0.08 14.52
N SER A 290 -24.49 1.36 14.85
CA SER A 290 -25.61 2.31 14.84
C SER A 290 -26.05 2.72 13.44
N LEU A 291 -25.15 2.64 12.45
CA LEU A 291 -25.42 3.00 11.06
C LEU A 291 -25.81 1.78 10.22
N TYR A 292 -25.11 0.65 10.40
CA TYR A 292 -25.26 -0.54 9.57
C TYR A 292 -26.29 -1.51 10.15
N GLN A 293 -27.30 -1.83 9.36
CA GLN A 293 -28.39 -2.78 9.66
C GLN A 293 -29.12 -2.49 11.00
N SER A 294 -29.10 -1.23 11.47
CA SER A 294 -29.74 -0.81 12.72
C SER A 294 -31.24 -0.54 12.57
N LYS A 295 -31.67 -0.08 11.39
CA LYS A 295 -33.07 0.15 11.04
C LYS A 295 -33.72 -1.15 10.56
N SER A 296 -34.93 -1.45 11.03
CA SER A 296 -35.68 -2.66 10.65
C SER A 296 -35.91 -2.76 9.14
N SER A 297 -36.08 -1.64 8.45
CA SER A 297 -36.23 -1.59 6.98
C SER A 297 -34.97 -2.00 6.23
N MET A 298 -33.78 -1.95 6.86
CA MET A 298 -32.48 -2.16 6.23
C MET A 298 -31.69 -3.33 6.82
N TRP A 299 -32.33 -4.20 7.60
CA TRP A 299 -31.67 -5.30 8.30
C TRP A 299 -31.01 -6.32 7.36
N ASN A 300 -31.59 -6.51 6.17
CA ASN A 300 -31.06 -7.38 5.12
C ASN A 300 -30.29 -6.61 4.04
N SER A 301 -30.18 -5.29 4.16
CA SER A 301 -29.49 -4.47 3.18
C SER A 301 -27.98 -4.70 3.26
N THR A 302 -27.37 -4.79 2.09
CA THR A 302 -25.94 -4.87 1.87
C THR A 302 -25.26 -3.54 2.21
N PHE A 303 -23.93 -3.57 2.38
CA PHE A 303 -23.16 -2.32 2.58
C PHE A 303 -23.40 -1.32 1.45
N TYR A 304 -23.50 -1.77 0.20
CA TYR A 304 -23.83 -0.91 -0.95
C TYR A 304 -25.18 -0.21 -0.80
N GLU A 305 -26.24 -0.94 -0.43
CA GLU A 305 -27.58 -0.36 -0.27
C GLU A 305 -27.60 0.66 0.89
N HIS A 306 -26.85 0.39 1.97
CA HIS A 306 -26.62 1.38 3.03
C HIS A 306 -25.95 2.66 2.51
N LEU A 307 -24.96 2.56 1.62
CA LEU A 307 -24.32 3.75 1.04
C LEU A 307 -25.24 4.59 0.14
N LEU A 308 -26.30 3.99 -0.41
CA LEU A 308 -27.30 4.70 -1.23
C LEU A 308 -28.42 5.31 -0.40
N GLU A 309 -28.85 4.63 0.67
CA GLU A 309 -30.05 4.98 1.43
C GLU A 309 -29.76 5.87 2.65
N LEU A 310 -28.56 5.82 3.22
CA LEU A 310 -28.17 6.72 4.30
C LEU A 310 -28.02 8.16 3.78
N ASP A 311 -28.17 9.14 4.67
CA ASP A 311 -27.77 10.50 4.32
C ASP A 311 -26.27 10.54 3.97
N PRO A 312 -25.82 11.49 3.13
CA PRO A 312 -24.45 11.49 2.65
C PRO A 312 -23.38 11.54 3.75
N GLY A 313 -23.69 12.15 4.91
CA GLY A 313 -22.78 12.23 6.04
C GLY A 313 -22.63 10.88 6.73
N ASP A 314 -23.74 10.21 7.04
CA ASP A 314 -23.76 8.88 7.65
C ASP A 314 -23.25 7.79 6.70
N GLY A 315 -23.54 7.88 5.41
CA GLY A 315 -22.97 7.01 4.38
C GLY A 315 -21.44 7.16 4.31
N LEU A 316 -20.94 8.40 4.38
CA LEU A 316 -19.49 8.68 4.42
C LEU A 316 -18.85 8.15 5.71
N ARG A 317 -19.52 8.33 6.87
CA ARG A 317 -19.06 7.75 8.15
C ARG A 317 -18.95 6.24 8.06
N LEU A 318 -19.99 5.55 7.58
CA LEU A 318 -19.99 4.11 7.43
C LEU A 318 -18.86 3.62 6.52
N ALA A 319 -18.66 4.27 5.36
CA ALA A 319 -17.55 3.98 4.47
C ALA A 319 -16.18 4.24 5.11
N THR A 320 -16.08 5.27 5.95
CA THR A 320 -14.84 5.61 6.66
C THR A 320 -14.52 4.60 7.75
N VAL A 321 -15.51 4.16 8.53
CA VAL A 321 -15.32 3.09 9.53
C VAL A 321 -14.82 1.82 8.88
N GLN A 322 -15.39 1.45 7.74
CA GLN A 322 -14.92 0.29 6.96
C GLN A 322 -13.42 0.41 6.64
N MET A 323 -12.94 1.60 6.27
CA MET A 323 -11.53 1.83 5.97
C MET A 323 -10.63 1.99 7.21
N VAL A 324 -11.18 2.24 8.39
CA VAL A 324 -10.41 2.45 9.62
C VAL A 324 -10.34 1.18 10.47
N ALA A 325 -11.47 0.51 10.68
CA ALA A 325 -11.60 -0.52 11.71
C ALA A 325 -11.92 -1.93 11.16
N ALA A 326 -12.44 -2.04 9.94
CA ALA A 326 -12.77 -3.37 9.40
C ALA A 326 -11.50 -4.22 9.20
N SER A 327 -11.56 -5.46 9.66
CA SER A 327 -10.50 -6.44 9.45
C SER A 327 -10.42 -6.86 7.97
N GLY A 328 -9.37 -7.59 7.62
CA GLY A 328 -9.33 -8.27 6.32
C GLY A 328 -10.46 -9.29 6.15
N TYR A 329 -11.08 -9.78 7.22
CA TYR A 329 -12.10 -10.82 7.13
C TYR A 329 -13.44 -10.33 6.56
N ALA A 330 -13.77 -9.05 6.78
CA ALA A 330 -15.05 -8.41 6.43
C ALA A 330 -15.59 -8.77 5.04
N ASN A 331 -14.69 -8.88 4.06
CA ASN A 331 -15.04 -9.22 2.68
C ASN A 331 -13.96 -10.09 2.03
N ARG A 332 -13.59 -11.17 2.74
CA ARG A 332 -12.65 -12.18 2.21
C ARG A 332 -11.34 -11.55 1.72
N HIS A 333 -10.83 -10.59 2.48
CA HIS A 333 -9.54 -9.90 2.29
C HIS A 333 -9.44 -8.94 1.10
N LYS A 334 -10.57 -8.51 0.54
CA LYS A 334 -10.61 -7.60 -0.61
C LYS A 334 -10.55 -6.13 -0.26
N ALA A 335 -11.03 -5.73 0.90
CA ALA A 335 -11.10 -4.34 1.35
C ALA A 335 -11.20 -4.29 2.88
N GLY A 336 -11.11 -3.06 3.43
CA GLY A 336 -11.32 -2.76 4.84
C GLY A 336 -10.03 -2.45 5.57
N GLY A 337 -10.07 -1.51 6.53
CA GLY A 337 -8.98 -1.14 7.45
C GLY A 337 -7.72 -0.53 6.81
N ASP A 338 -7.82 -0.06 5.58
CA ASP A 338 -6.68 0.42 4.79
C ASP A 338 -6.05 1.71 5.36
N VAL A 339 -6.83 2.57 6.04
CA VAL A 339 -6.31 3.80 6.70
C VAL A 339 -5.44 3.45 7.89
N ALA A 340 -5.93 2.60 8.80
CA ALA A 340 -5.16 2.20 9.98
C ALA A 340 -3.92 1.37 9.61
N ARG A 341 -4.01 0.51 8.58
CA ARG A 341 -2.84 -0.19 8.04
C ARG A 341 -1.81 0.76 7.46
N MET A 342 -2.23 1.79 6.71
CA MET A 342 -1.31 2.78 6.17
C MET A 342 -0.55 3.48 7.30
N ALA A 343 -1.24 3.95 8.35
CA ALA A 343 -0.60 4.54 9.52
C ALA A 343 0.40 3.58 10.19
N ASN A 344 -0.04 2.36 10.52
CA ASN A 344 0.83 1.35 11.14
C ASN A 344 2.06 1.04 10.28
N ASN A 345 1.87 0.85 8.98
CA ASN A 345 2.96 0.48 8.09
C ASN A 345 3.96 1.62 7.88
N ILE A 346 3.54 2.90 7.95
CA ILE A 346 4.49 4.03 7.99
C ILE A 346 5.43 3.87 9.18
N VAL A 347 4.88 3.61 10.38
CA VAL A 347 5.66 3.44 11.61
C VAL A 347 6.59 2.23 11.49
N LYS A 348 6.08 1.06 11.05
CA LYS A 348 6.88 -0.15 10.89
C LYS A 348 8.01 -0.05 9.87
N LEU A 349 7.77 0.62 8.75
CA LEU A 349 8.82 0.84 7.75
C LEU A 349 9.90 1.80 8.27
N LYS A 350 9.52 2.79 9.08
CA LYS A 350 10.48 3.68 9.76
C LYS A 350 11.29 2.94 10.84
N GLU A 351 10.65 2.10 11.64
CA GLU A 351 11.31 1.23 12.62
C GLU A 351 12.33 0.32 11.92
N LEU A 352 11.92 -0.36 10.85
CA LEU A 352 12.78 -1.22 10.05
C LEU A 352 13.98 -0.47 9.45
N GLN A 353 13.75 0.70 8.86
CA GLN A 353 14.83 1.52 8.30
C GLN A 353 15.80 1.98 9.39
N SER A 354 15.30 2.30 10.59
CA SER A 354 16.16 2.70 11.72
C SER A 354 16.97 1.53 12.28
N TYR A 355 16.39 0.33 12.26
CA TYR A 355 17.02 -0.91 12.71
C TYR A 355 18.05 -1.44 11.69
N MET A 356 17.84 -1.20 10.39
CA MET A 356 18.69 -1.66 9.28
C MET A 356 19.09 -0.52 8.32
N PRO A 357 19.78 0.55 8.77
CA PRO A 357 19.95 1.79 8.00
C PRO A 357 20.81 1.64 6.74
N SER A 358 21.71 0.67 6.68
CA SER A 358 22.56 0.38 5.50
C SER A 358 21.93 -0.60 4.52
N GLU A 359 20.88 -1.30 4.94
CA GLU A 359 20.32 -2.44 4.23
C GLU A 359 18.91 -2.15 3.71
N VAL A 360 18.13 -1.32 4.40
CA VAL A 360 16.77 -0.99 4.02
C VAL A 360 16.66 0.49 3.65
N GLU A 361 16.24 0.74 2.41
CA GLU A 361 15.90 2.07 1.92
C GLU A 361 14.39 2.17 1.70
N VAL A 362 13.77 3.27 2.12
CA VAL A 362 12.33 3.50 1.96
C VAL A 362 12.08 4.77 1.15
N LEU A 363 11.31 4.65 0.07
CA LEU A 363 10.79 5.75 -0.72
C LEU A 363 9.27 5.80 -0.60
N THR A 364 8.76 6.82 0.08
CA THR A 364 7.32 7.12 0.14
C THR A 364 6.92 8.07 -0.99
N LEU A 365 5.84 7.73 -1.71
CA LEU A 365 5.29 8.50 -2.81
C LEU A 365 3.80 8.76 -2.61
N SER A 366 3.37 10.01 -2.79
CA SER A 366 1.95 10.36 -2.81
C SER A 366 1.33 9.88 -4.12
N THR A 367 0.24 9.13 -4.04
CA THR A 367 -0.52 8.72 -5.22
C THR A 367 -1.11 9.93 -5.96
N GLU A 368 -1.58 10.94 -5.23
CA GLU A 368 -2.12 12.17 -5.78
C GLU A 368 -1.04 12.98 -6.53
N GLU A 369 0.13 13.13 -5.92
CA GLU A 369 1.27 13.81 -6.56
C GLU A 369 1.75 13.05 -7.79
N PHE A 370 1.79 11.70 -7.73
CA PHE A 370 2.16 10.85 -8.86
C PHE A 370 1.24 11.08 -10.07
N ILE A 371 -0.07 11.23 -9.83
CA ILE A 371 -1.03 11.54 -10.89
C ILE A 371 -0.80 12.94 -11.45
N LYS A 372 -0.55 13.94 -10.60
CA LYS A 372 -0.35 15.33 -11.03
C LYS A 372 0.96 15.53 -11.79
N THR A 373 2.04 14.88 -11.36
CA THR A 373 3.41 15.07 -11.86
C THR A 373 4.01 13.78 -12.40
N THR A 374 3.24 13.02 -13.20
CA THR A 374 3.58 11.65 -13.60
C THR A 374 5.00 11.44 -14.10
N ALA A 375 5.55 12.33 -14.93
CA ALA A 375 6.94 12.20 -15.40
C ALA A 375 7.94 12.34 -14.24
N ASN A 376 7.83 13.39 -13.43
CA ASN A 376 8.76 13.63 -12.32
C ASN A 376 8.67 12.53 -11.26
N SER A 377 7.45 12.10 -10.91
CA SER A 377 7.24 11.02 -9.94
C SER A 377 7.73 9.66 -10.48
N THR A 378 7.56 9.40 -11.78
CA THR A 378 8.16 8.21 -12.43
C THR A 378 9.67 8.29 -12.40
N MET A 379 10.26 9.46 -12.68
CA MET A 379 11.70 9.66 -12.61
C MET A 379 12.25 9.39 -11.21
N LYS A 380 11.63 9.99 -10.18
CA LYS A 380 11.96 9.77 -8.76
C LYS A 380 11.93 8.28 -8.39
N PHE A 381 10.90 7.57 -8.84
CA PHE A 381 10.79 6.13 -8.66
C PHE A 381 11.94 5.36 -9.35
N LEU A 382 12.27 5.69 -10.61
CA LEU A 382 13.32 4.99 -11.36
C LEU A 382 14.73 5.31 -10.83
N ASP A 383 14.97 6.54 -10.38
CA ASP A 383 16.22 6.94 -9.72
C ASP A 383 16.43 6.13 -8.43
N PHE A 384 15.39 5.96 -7.63
CA PHE A 384 15.44 5.12 -6.43
C PHE A 384 15.67 3.64 -6.76
N VAL A 385 14.92 3.09 -7.72
CA VAL A 385 15.01 1.68 -8.12
C VAL A 385 16.41 1.33 -8.64
N PHE A 386 16.95 2.11 -9.58
CA PHE A 386 18.22 1.79 -10.24
C PHE A 386 19.45 2.45 -9.60
N GLY A 387 19.25 3.43 -8.70
CA GLY A 387 20.31 4.29 -8.16
C GLY A 387 20.64 5.45 -9.11
N ALA A 388 20.74 6.67 -8.61
CA ALA A 388 20.93 7.88 -9.43
C ALA A 388 22.14 7.79 -10.37
N ASN A 389 23.21 7.10 -9.94
CA ASN A 389 24.50 6.97 -10.63
C ASN A 389 24.61 5.72 -11.52
N ASN A 390 23.51 5.04 -11.83
CA ASN A 390 23.54 3.87 -12.72
C ASN A 390 24.03 4.25 -14.12
N THR A 391 25.14 3.64 -14.56
CA THR A 391 25.78 3.93 -15.86
C THR A 391 25.13 3.17 -17.02
N ILE A 392 24.53 2.01 -16.75
CA ILE A 392 23.91 1.14 -17.75
C ILE A 392 22.50 1.65 -18.10
N ILE A 393 21.69 1.94 -17.07
CA ILE A 393 20.38 2.58 -17.20
C ILE A 393 20.56 4.07 -16.90
N SER A 394 21.09 4.78 -17.90
CA SER A 394 21.42 6.19 -17.77
C SER A 394 20.21 7.06 -17.41
N ARG A 395 20.48 8.20 -16.78
CA ARG A 395 19.47 9.21 -16.45
C ARG A 395 18.59 9.60 -17.65
N LYS A 396 19.19 9.70 -18.85
CA LYS A 396 18.48 10.01 -20.10
C LYS A 396 17.42 8.94 -20.43
N LYS A 397 17.79 7.65 -20.38
CA LYS A 397 16.85 6.53 -20.62
C LYS A 397 15.70 6.53 -19.62
N ARG A 398 15.99 6.75 -18.33
CA ARG A 398 14.95 6.85 -17.29
C ARG A 398 13.98 8.00 -17.55
N TRP A 399 14.51 9.16 -17.95
CA TRP A 399 13.68 10.33 -18.27
C TRP A 399 12.80 10.10 -19.50
N GLU A 400 13.33 9.49 -20.56
CA GLU A 400 12.56 9.12 -21.76
C GLU A 400 11.42 8.16 -21.42
N ALA A 401 11.68 7.14 -20.59
CA ALA A 401 10.65 6.23 -20.09
C ALA A 401 9.59 6.95 -19.24
N ALA A 402 10.00 7.89 -18.38
CA ALA A 402 9.11 8.71 -17.58
C ALA A 402 8.20 9.62 -18.45
N GLN A 403 8.74 10.22 -19.51
CA GLN A 403 7.96 11.02 -20.46
C GLN A 403 6.98 10.16 -21.26
N LEU A 404 7.40 8.97 -21.69
CA LEU A 404 6.51 8.02 -22.35
C LEU A 404 5.33 7.63 -21.44
N ARG A 405 5.61 7.38 -20.15
CA ARG A 405 4.59 7.07 -19.13
C ARG A 405 3.58 8.21 -18.97
N LYS A 406 4.05 9.46 -18.91
CA LYS A 406 3.19 10.66 -18.87
C LYS A 406 2.26 10.71 -20.09
N LYS A 407 2.80 10.57 -21.31
CA LYS A 407 2.01 10.55 -22.56
C LYS A 407 0.95 9.44 -22.56
N GLN A 408 1.28 8.25 -22.06
CA GLN A 408 0.32 7.14 -21.95
C GLN A 408 -0.81 7.46 -20.97
N PHE A 409 -0.48 8.07 -19.83
CA PHE A 409 -1.48 8.47 -18.84
C PHE A 409 -2.42 9.53 -19.41
N GLU A 410 -1.87 10.58 -20.03
CA GLU A 410 -2.63 11.66 -20.69
C GLU A 410 -3.55 11.14 -21.79
N LYS A 411 -3.11 10.16 -22.58
CA LYS A 411 -3.94 9.51 -23.62
C LYS A 411 -5.13 8.77 -23.02
N VAL A 412 -4.95 8.09 -21.88
CA VAL A 412 -6.03 7.37 -21.19
C VAL A 412 -7.00 8.34 -20.53
N SER A 413 -6.51 9.43 -19.93
CA SER A 413 -7.38 10.47 -19.35
C SER A 413 -8.12 11.30 -20.41
N GLY A 414 -7.47 11.61 -21.54
CA GLY A 414 -8.03 12.39 -22.63
C GLY A 414 -9.13 11.66 -23.40
N LYS A 415 -8.92 10.37 -23.71
CA LYS A 415 -9.95 9.54 -24.38
C LYS A 415 -11.29 9.51 -23.66
N ARG A 416 -11.30 9.65 -22.32
CA ARG A 416 -12.53 9.72 -21.53
C ARG A 416 -13.31 11.02 -21.74
N ARG A 417 -12.64 12.13 -22.05
CA ARG A 417 -13.29 13.42 -22.30
C ARG A 417 -13.91 13.48 -23.70
N ASP A 418 -13.24 12.92 -24.70
CA ASP A 418 -13.68 13.03 -26.10
C ASP A 418 -14.74 11.99 -26.49
N SER A 419 -14.85 10.86 -25.79
CA SER A 419 -15.87 9.84 -26.06
C SER A 419 -17.33 10.32 -25.88
N GLY A 420 -17.55 11.53 -25.34
CA GLY A 420 -18.86 12.16 -25.22
C GLY A 420 -19.29 13.04 -26.41
N LYS A 421 -18.37 13.40 -27.32
CA LYS A 421 -18.68 14.24 -28.50
C LYS A 421 -18.74 13.37 -29.76
N GLY A 422 -19.82 12.62 -29.91
CA GLY A 422 -20.10 11.88 -31.13
C GLY A 422 -20.25 12.82 -32.34
N LYS A 423 -19.52 12.52 -33.43
CA LYS A 423 -19.73 13.12 -34.75
C LYS A 423 -21.18 12.86 -35.16
N GLY A 424 -21.95 13.92 -35.44
CA GLY A 424 -23.30 13.83 -35.96
C GLY A 424 -23.29 13.26 -37.37
N SER A 425 -23.45 11.94 -37.48
CA SER A 425 -23.92 11.29 -38.71
C SER A 425 -25.45 11.34 -38.72
N ASN A 426 -26.06 11.51 -39.89
CA ASN A 426 -27.50 11.45 -40.13
C ASN A 426 -28.07 10.09 -39.69
N MET A 427 -28.40 9.97 -38.40
CA MET A 427 -29.06 8.82 -37.82
C MET A 427 -30.58 9.00 -37.94
N SER A 428 -31.28 7.90 -38.23
CA SER A 428 -32.74 7.90 -38.30
C SER A 428 -33.35 8.29 -36.94
N PRO A 429 -34.60 8.80 -36.89
CA PRO A 429 -35.27 9.14 -35.63
C PRO A 429 -35.30 8.00 -34.60
N ARG A 430 -35.38 6.75 -35.05
CA ARG A 430 -35.36 5.55 -34.18
C ARG A 430 -33.98 5.28 -33.59
N GLU A 431 -32.94 5.54 -34.36
CA GLU A 431 -31.56 5.43 -33.90
C GLU A 431 -31.18 6.60 -32.97
N ASN A 432 -31.73 7.80 -33.21
CA ASN A 432 -31.59 8.93 -32.29
C ASN A 432 -32.21 8.63 -30.94
N ALA A 433 -33.44 8.10 -30.89
CA ALA A 433 -34.08 7.73 -29.61
C ALA A 433 -33.32 6.61 -28.86
N ARG A 434 -32.76 5.64 -29.58
CA ARG A 434 -31.90 4.59 -28.98
C ARG A 434 -30.58 5.16 -28.50
N GLU A 435 -29.95 6.03 -29.27
CA GLU A 435 -28.71 6.70 -28.91
C GLU A 435 -28.93 7.69 -27.77
N GLU A 436 -30.11 8.28 -27.62
CA GLU A 436 -30.45 9.18 -26.53
C GLU A 436 -30.73 8.43 -25.23
N LYS A 437 -31.44 7.30 -25.28
CA LYS A 437 -31.53 6.37 -24.13
C LYS A 437 -30.16 5.81 -23.76
N ARG A 438 -29.33 5.46 -24.75
CA ARG A 438 -27.95 5.00 -24.56
C ARG A 438 -27.09 6.10 -23.96
N LYS A 439 -27.15 7.34 -24.45
CA LYS A 439 -26.48 8.53 -23.92
C LYS A 439 -26.96 8.91 -22.53
N GLN A 440 -28.25 8.76 -22.21
CA GLN A 440 -28.75 8.92 -20.84
C GLN A 440 -28.19 7.83 -19.92
N SER A 441 -28.18 6.56 -20.37
CA SER A 441 -27.57 5.46 -19.62
C SER A 441 -26.05 5.62 -19.47
N LEU A 442 -25.37 6.15 -20.50
CA LEU A 442 -23.93 6.36 -20.53
C LEU A 442 -23.56 7.63 -19.76
N LYS A 443 -24.37 8.70 -19.78
CA LYS A 443 -24.20 9.87 -18.90
C LYS A 443 -24.32 9.45 -17.44
N LYS A 444 -25.32 8.63 -17.10
CA LYS A 444 -25.42 8.01 -15.76
C LYS A 444 -24.22 7.12 -15.42
N LYS A 445 -23.59 6.44 -16.40
CA LYS A 445 -22.43 5.56 -16.19
C LYS A 445 -21.05 6.24 -16.32
N ALA A 446 -20.96 7.43 -16.92
CA ALA A 446 -19.69 8.05 -17.32
C ALA A 446 -19.26 9.22 -16.44
N SER A 447 -20.15 9.83 -15.66
CA SER A 447 -19.72 10.74 -14.59
C SER A 447 -19.19 9.92 -13.42
N HIS A 448 -17.94 9.48 -13.51
CA HIS A 448 -17.21 9.06 -12.32
C HIS A 448 -17.16 10.26 -11.37
N PHE A 449 -18.02 10.25 -10.36
CA PHE A 449 -18.21 11.32 -9.37
C PHE A 449 -16.88 11.74 -8.71
N THR A 450 -15.89 10.85 -8.69
CA THR A 450 -14.54 11.10 -8.15
C THR A 450 -13.78 12.24 -8.85
N GLN A 451 -14.18 12.66 -10.05
CA GLN A 451 -13.53 13.77 -10.78
C GLN A 451 -14.26 15.12 -10.69
N SER A 452 -15.35 15.23 -9.92
CA SER A 452 -16.15 16.46 -9.68
C SER A 452 -16.16 17.43 -10.87
N ILE A 453 -17.03 17.16 -11.83
CA ILE A 453 -17.12 17.89 -13.09
C ILE A 453 -17.92 19.18 -12.90
N THR A 454 -18.92 19.19 -12.01
CA THR A 454 -19.75 20.36 -11.74
C THR A 454 -19.28 21.13 -10.50
N GLN A 455 -19.67 22.40 -10.38
CA GLN A 455 -19.39 23.23 -9.21
C GLN A 455 -20.10 22.68 -7.96
N GLU A 456 -21.34 22.23 -8.11
CA GLU A 456 -22.14 21.59 -7.05
C GLU A 456 -21.48 20.31 -6.51
N GLU A 457 -20.92 19.46 -7.38
CA GLU A 457 -20.18 18.25 -6.97
C GLU A 457 -18.93 18.61 -6.16
N LYS A 458 -18.25 19.71 -6.51
CA LYS A 458 -17.09 20.21 -5.76
C LYS A 458 -17.51 20.73 -4.39
N GLU A 459 -18.57 21.52 -4.31
CA GLU A 459 -19.11 22.05 -3.05
C GLU A 459 -19.58 20.94 -2.13
N THR A 460 -20.26 19.93 -2.68
CA THR A 460 -20.66 18.73 -1.93
C THR A 460 -19.44 17.99 -1.40
N LYS A 461 -18.43 17.78 -2.24
CA LYS A 461 -17.17 17.12 -1.84
C LYS A 461 -16.45 17.86 -0.72
N GLU A 462 -16.35 19.18 -0.81
CA GLU A 462 -15.74 20.02 0.23
C GLU A 462 -16.55 20.02 1.53
N SER A 463 -17.89 20.04 1.44
CA SER A 463 -18.78 19.92 2.60
C SER A 463 -18.57 18.58 3.34
N LEU A 464 -18.53 17.48 2.60
CA LEU A 464 -18.25 16.14 3.13
C LEU A 464 -16.84 16.04 3.75
N LYS A 465 -15.84 16.69 3.13
CA LYS A 465 -14.49 16.75 3.68
C LYS A 465 -14.45 17.52 5.01
N LYS A 466 -15.15 18.65 5.11
CA LYS A 466 -15.31 19.40 6.37
C LYS A 466 -16.00 18.58 7.45
N LEU A 467 -17.00 17.76 7.09
CA LEU A 467 -17.64 16.82 8.00
C LEU A 467 -16.61 15.85 8.60
N LEU A 468 -15.75 15.23 7.76
CA LEU A 468 -14.70 14.33 8.27
C LEU A 468 -13.70 15.00 9.19
N HIS A 469 -13.32 16.26 8.92
CA HIS A 469 -12.40 17.00 9.79
C HIS A 469 -13.01 17.38 11.15
N SER A 470 -14.34 17.52 11.22
CA SER A 470 -15.06 17.88 12.45
C SER A 470 -15.69 16.69 13.17
N ASP A 471 -15.59 15.49 12.59
CA ASP A 471 -16.16 14.26 13.15
C ASP A 471 -15.42 13.82 14.42
N LYS A 472 -16.11 13.79 15.57
CA LYS A 472 -15.48 13.49 16.86
C LYS A 472 -14.94 12.06 16.96
N ASP A 473 -15.55 11.11 16.27
CA ASP A 473 -15.18 9.70 16.35
C ASP A 473 -14.13 9.35 15.30
N LEU A 474 -14.13 9.98 14.13
CA LEU A 474 -13.26 9.63 13.00
C LEU A 474 -12.10 10.61 12.76
N ALA A 475 -12.24 11.88 13.13
CA ALA A 475 -11.17 12.86 12.88
C ALA A 475 -9.84 12.52 13.56
N PRO A 476 -9.80 11.99 14.81
CA PRO A 476 -8.52 11.71 15.48
C PRO A 476 -7.61 10.77 14.68
N ILE A 477 -8.12 9.60 14.26
CA ILE A 477 -7.32 8.64 13.47
C ILE A 477 -6.97 9.16 12.07
N LEU A 478 -7.87 9.91 11.43
CA LEU A 478 -7.60 10.51 10.11
C LEU A 478 -6.50 11.57 10.21
N LYS A 479 -6.52 12.41 11.24
CA LYS A 479 -5.51 13.44 11.51
C LYS A 479 -4.15 12.83 11.86
N LEU A 480 -4.12 11.81 12.71
CA LEU A 480 -2.89 11.06 13.01
C LEU A 480 -2.31 10.47 11.71
N THR A 481 -3.14 9.80 10.92
CA THR A 481 -2.70 9.19 9.67
C THR A 481 -2.18 10.24 8.68
N GLU A 482 -2.84 11.39 8.58
CA GLU A 482 -2.41 12.50 7.71
C GLU A 482 -1.04 13.03 8.14
N THR A 483 -0.84 13.19 9.46
CA THR A 483 0.43 13.61 10.05
C THR A 483 1.54 12.64 9.67
N LEU A 484 1.33 11.33 9.90
CA LEU A 484 2.29 10.28 9.55
C LEU A 484 2.59 10.24 8.04
N VAL A 485 1.57 10.42 7.19
CA VAL A 485 1.74 10.49 5.73
C VAL A 485 2.62 11.67 5.34
N ASN A 486 2.37 12.86 5.88
CA ASN A 486 3.13 14.07 5.57
C ASN A 486 4.59 13.97 6.06
N GLU A 487 4.82 13.39 7.24
CA GLU A 487 6.16 13.11 7.75
C GLU A 487 6.91 12.14 6.83
N ALA A 488 6.28 11.03 6.43
CA ALA A 488 6.90 10.03 5.56
C ALA A 488 7.24 10.59 4.18
N LEU A 489 6.36 11.41 3.60
CA LEU A 489 6.61 12.13 2.34
C LEU A 489 7.79 13.11 2.47
N SER A 490 7.84 13.88 3.56
CA SER A 490 8.91 14.82 3.83
C SER A 490 10.26 14.13 4.03
N ALA A 491 10.30 13.00 4.73
CA ALA A 491 11.51 12.19 4.88
C ALA A 491 11.99 11.65 3.52
N SER A 492 11.06 11.20 2.67
CA SER A 492 11.37 10.66 1.34
C SER A 492 11.77 11.72 0.31
N ALA A 493 11.62 13.01 0.62
CA ALA A 493 12.18 14.09 -0.19
C ALA A 493 13.70 14.24 0.01
N LYS A 494 14.27 13.65 1.07
CA LYS A 494 15.72 13.66 1.36
C LYS A 494 16.46 12.44 0.79
N VAL A 495 15.73 11.37 0.46
CA VAL A 495 16.27 10.10 -0.04
C VAL A 495 16.64 10.17 -1.53
N VAL A 496 15.96 11.03 -2.30
CA VAL A 496 16.19 11.26 -3.73
C VAL A 496 16.74 12.65 -3.92
#